data_AF-A0A3M1IMX8-F1
#
_entry.id   AF-A0A3M1IMX8-F1
#
_cell.length_a   1.000
_cell.length_b   1.000
_cell.length_c   1.000
_cell.angle_alpha   90.00
_cell.angle_beta   90.00
_cell.angle_gamma   90.00
#
_symmetry.space_group_name_H-M   'P 1'
#
loop_
_entity.id
_entity.type
_entity.pdbx_description
1 polymer ?
#
loop_
_entity_poly.entity_id
_entity_poly.type
_entity_poly.pdbx_seq_one_letter_code
_entity_poly.pdbx_strand_id
1 'polypeptide(L)' 'ASDMFNVDPGKNSPVDDSGQKASLHYPRFDVYYTTGPNRFALSYVKQVEGVVCTGGICRLEPAFSGVKFSANTSF' A
#
# COMPACT_ATOMS: atom_id res chain seq x y z
N ALA A 1 0.82 -9.58 8.01
CA ALA A 1 0.84 -9.62 6.54
C ALA A 1 -0.60 -9.54 6.05
N SER A 2 -0.86 -8.76 5.01
CA SER A 2 -2.18 -8.61 4.40
C SER A 2 -2.04 -8.62 2.89
N ASP A 3 -3.03 -9.14 2.19
CA ASP A 3 -3.08 -9.10 0.72
C ASP A 3 -4.44 -8.55 0.30
N MET A 4 -4.43 -7.47 -0.47
CA MET A 4 -5.65 -6.95 -1.08
C MET A 4 -5.75 -7.49 -2.50
N PHE A 5 -6.94 -7.96 -2.88
CA PHE A 5 -7.20 -8.51 -4.21
C PHE A 5 -8.27 -7.70 -4.92
N ASN A 6 -8.07 -7.50 -6.22
CA ASN A 6 -9.03 -6.83 -7.09
C ASN A 6 -10.05 -7.83 -7.66
N VAL A 7 -11.15 -8.08 -6.94
CA VAL A 7 -12.20 -9.04 -7.32
C VAL A 7 -12.96 -8.61 -8.59
N ASP A 8 -13.32 -7.32 -8.70
CA ASP A 8 -14.00 -6.75 -9.86
C ASP A 8 -13.16 -5.60 -10.43
N PRO A 9 -12.31 -5.88 -11.45
CA PRO A 9 -11.41 -4.87 -11.96
C PRO A 9 -12.17 -3.72 -12.64
N GLY A 10 -11.89 -2.49 -12.21
CA GLY A 10 -12.48 -1.27 -12.76
C GLY A 10 -12.08 -1.00 -14.21
N LYS A 11 -12.64 0.05 -14.83
CA LYS A 11 -12.32 0.45 -16.21
C LYS A 11 -10.83 0.77 -16.44
N ASN A 12 -10.14 1.22 -15.39
CA ASN A 12 -8.71 1.58 -15.44
C ASN A 12 -7.79 0.45 -14.95
N SER A 13 -8.32 -0.75 -14.71
CA SER A 13 -7.48 -1.87 -14.31
C SER A 13 -6.62 -2.35 -15.50
N PRO A 14 -5.35 -2.72 -15.28
CA PRO A 14 -4.50 -3.31 -16.30
C PRO A 14 -5.17 -4.51 -16.97
N VAL A 15 -4.99 -4.65 -18.27
CA VAL A 15 -5.41 -5.80 -19.07
C VAL A 15 -4.21 -6.73 -19.23
N ASP A 16 -4.46 -8.03 -19.09
CA ASP A 16 -3.50 -9.09 -19.36
C ASP A 16 -3.31 -9.27 -20.88
N ASP A 17 -2.27 -10.01 -21.30
CA ASP A 17 -1.92 -10.24 -22.71
C ASP A 17 -3.05 -10.93 -23.51
N SER A 18 -4.00 -11.54 -22.79
CA SER A 18 -5.21 -12.18 -23.29
C SER A 18 -6.40 -11.22 -23.54
N GLY A 19 -6.23 -9.91 -23.26
CA GLY A 19 -7.27 -8.88 -23.39
C GLY A 19 -8.32 -8.89 -22.27
N GLN A 20 -8.12 -9.72 -21.24
CA GLN A 20 -8.97 -9.79 -20.05
C GLN A 20 -8.40 -8.91 -18.93
N LYS A 21 -9.26 -8.42 -18.03
CA LYS A 21 -8.80 -7.57 -16.93
C LYS A 21 -7.93 -8.38 -15.97
N ALA A 22 -6.74 -7.87 -15.67
CA ALA A 22 -5.75 -8.56 -14.85
C ALA A 22 -6.19 -8.66 -13.38
N SER A 23 -6.11 -9.87 -12.85
CA SER A 23 -6.28 -10.16 -11.42
C SER A 23 -5.01 -9.72 -10.67
N LEU A 24 -5.14 -8.66 -9.86
CA LEU A 24 -3.99 -8.01 -9.19
C LEU A 24 -4.02 -8.26 -7.69
N HIS A 25 -2.87 -8.72 -7.18
CA HIS A 25 -2.58 -8.84 -5.76
C HIS A 25 -1.72 -7.66 -5.28
N TYR A 26 -2.05 -7.20 -4.08
CA TYR A 26 -1.43 -6.08 -3.37
C TYR A 26 -0.96 -6.57 -1.99
N PRO A 27 0.13 -7.36 -1.95
CA PRO A 27 0.65 -7.87 -0.71
C PRO A 27 1.32 -6.76 0.09
N ARG A 28 1.18 -6.88 1.41
CA ARG A 28 1.77 -6.01 2.40
C ARG A 28 2.33 -6.85 3.55
N PHE A 29 3.60 -6.61 3.84
CA PHE A 29 4.33 -7.22 4.93
C PHE A 29 4.94 -6.12 5.78
N ASP A 30 4.67 -6.16 7.08
CA ASP A 30 5.20 -5.19 8.01
C ASP A 30 5.83 -5.92 9.20
N VAL A 31 7.03 -5.47 9.58
CA VAL A 31 7.77 -5.92 10.75
C VAL A 31 8.07 -4.70 11.60
N TYR A 32 7.78 -4.79 12.89
CA TYR A 32 7.99 -3.70 13.84
C TYR A 32 8.83 -4.20 15.00
N TYR A 33 9.77 -3.36 15.44
CA TYR A 33 10.57 -3.60 16.63
C TYR A 33 10.58 -2.35 17.49
N THR A 34 10.12 -2.49 18.73
CA THR A 34 10.04 -1.40 19.70
C THR A 34 11.03 -1.65 20.83
N THR A 35 11.87 -0.67 21.13
CA THR A 35 12.82 -0.72 22.25
C THR A 35 12.78 0.60 23.03
N GLY A 36 12.21 0.55 24.23
CA GLY A 36 11.98 1.74 25.06
C GLY A 36 11.19 2.81 24.29
N PRO A 37 11.71 4.05 24.16
CA PRO A 37 11.05 5.12 23.43
C PRO A 37 11.20 5.04 21.90
N ASN A 38 11.98 4.08 21.38
CA ASN A 38 12.28 3.95 19.95
C ASN A 38 11.40 2.88 19.30
N ARG A 39 10.80 3.20 18.15
CA ARG A 39 10.04 2.28 17.30
C ARG A 39 10.62 2.24 15.90
N PHE A 40 11.17 1.08 15.54
CA PHE A 40 11.61 0.75 14.19
C PHE A 40 10.51 -0.02 13.46
N ALA A 41 10.26 0.35 12.21
CA ALA A 41 9.26 -0.23 11.34
C ALA A 41 9.89 -0.49 9.98
N LEU A 42 9.71 -1.70 9.47
CA LEU A 42 10.12 -2.09 8.13
C LEU A 42 8.91 -2.72 7.43
N SER A 43 8.49 -2.12 6.33
CA SER A 43 7.27 -2.48 5.63
C SER A 43 7.51 -2.63 4.14
N TYR A 44 7.31 -3.83 3.59
CA TYR A 44 7.18 -4.02 2.15
C TYR A 44 5.71 -3.85 1.77
N VAL A 45 5.41 -2.86 0.93
CA VAL A 45 4.03 -2.51 0.57
C VAL A 45 3.92 -2.31 -0.93
N LYS A 46 2.94 -2.98 -1.54
CA LYS A 46 2.42 -2.66 -2.86
C LYS A 46 1.03 -2.04 -2.71
N GLN A 47 0.90 -0.73 -2.88
CA GLN A 47 -0.35 0.03 -2.77
C GLN A 47 -0.80 0.53 -4.15
N VAL A 48 -2.12 0.57 -4.36
CA VAL A 48 -2.75 1.19 -5.54
C VAL A 48 -2.61 2.71 -5.51
N GLU A 49 -2.62 3.33 -6.69
CA GLU A 49 -2.84 4.77 -6.80
C GLU A 49 -4.31 5.07 -6.50
N GLY A 50 -4.54 6.15 -5.76
CA GLY A 50 -5.89 6.60 -5.46
C GLY A 50 -5.94 8.02 -4.91
N VAL A 51 -7.15 8.46 -4.59
CA VAL A 51 -7.40 9.71 -3.88
C VAL A 51 -8.03 9.37 -2.53
N VAL A 52 -7.45 9.92 -1.47
CA VAL A 52 -8.02 9.86 -0.13
C VAL A 52 -8.66 11.22 0.17
N CYS A 53 -9.99 11.22 0.32
CA CYS A 53 -10.74 12.41 0.73
C CYS A 53 -11.22 12.26 2.18
N THR A 54 -10.80 13.17 3.06
CA THR A 54 -11.22 13.20 4.47
C THR A 54 -11.56 14.63 4.85
N GLY A 55 -12.77 14.85 5.39
CA GLY A 55 -13.20 16.18 5.88
C GLY A 55 -13.25 17.27 4.79
N GLY A 56 -13.53 16.91 3.54
CA GLY A 56 -13.62 17.86 2.41
C GLY A 56 -12.30 18.17 1.71
N ILE A 57 -11.17 17.64 2.18
CA ILE A 57 -9.87 17.75 1.51
C ILE A 57 -9.54 16.42 0.84
N CYS A 58 -9.17 16.46 -0.44
CA CYS A 58 -8.73 15.31 -1.21
C CYS A 58 -7.22 15.38 -1.47
N ARG A 59 -6.49 14.34 -1.06
CA ARG A 59 -5.06 14.18 -1.32
C ARG A 59 -4.82 12.98 -2.24
N LEU A 60 -4.01 13.17 -3.27
CA LEU A 60 -3.55 12.09 -4.12
C LEU A 60 -2.56 11.22 -3.34
N GLU A 61 -2.84 9.92 -3.26
CA GLU A 61 -1.93 8.91 -2.74
C GLU A 61 -1.37 8.13 -3.94
N PRO A 62 -0.12 8.40 -4.37
CA PRO A 62 0.45 7.74 -5.52
C PRO A 62 0.63 6.23 -5.28
N ALA A 63 0.58 5.44 -6.36
CA ALA A 63 0.96 4.03 -6.31
C ALA A 63 2.39 3.90 -5.77
N PHE A 64 2.59 2.97 -4.84
CA PHE A 64 3.90 2.68 -4.29
C PHE A 64 4.10 1.17 -4.27
N SER A 65 5.26 0.73 -4.75
CA SER A 65 5.68 -0.66 -4.68
C SER A 65 7.12 -0.68 -4.22
N GLY A 66 7.35 -1.05 -2.96
CA GLY A 66 8.70 -1.04 -2.41
C GLY A 66 8.76 -1.24 -0.91
N VAL A 67 9.93 -0.95 -0.34
CA VAL A 67 10.21 -1.05 1.10
C VAL A 67 10.17 0.34 1.72
N LYS A 68 9.42 0.47 2.83
CA LYS A 68 9.37 1.65 3.70
C LYS A 68 10.07 1.30 5.01
N PHE A 69 11.07 2.08 5.39
CA PHE A 69 11.68 2.02 6.71
C PHE A 69 11.31 3.28 7.49
N SER A 70 10.94 3.13 8.76
CA SER A 70 10.62 4.24 9.65
C SER A 70 11.22 3.99 11.03
N ALA A 71 11.94 4.98 11.55
CA ALA A 71 12.47 4.99 12.90
C ALA A 71 11.88 6.21 13.62
N ASN A 72 11.07 5.97 14.64
CA ASN A 72 10.44 7.02 15.43
C ASN A 72 10.98 6.93 16.84
N THR A 73 11.38 8.06 17.42
CA THR A 73 11.77 8.15 18.83
C THR A 73 10.83 9.13 19.52
N SER A 74 10.34 8.75 20.69
CA SER A 74 9.63 9.67 21.59
C SER A 74 10.63 10.25 22.59
N PHE A 75 10.54 11.54 22.87
CA PHE A 75 11.36 12.22 23.88
C PHE A 75 10.54 12.51 25.13
#